data_AF-A0A962M9A7-F1
#
_entry.id   AF-A0A962M9A7-F1
#
_cell.length_a   1.000
_cell.length_b   1.000
_cell.length_c   1.000
_cell.angle_alpha   90.00
_cell.angle_beta   90.00
_cell.angle_gamma   90.00
#
_symmetry.space_group_name_H-M   'P 1'
#
loop_
_entity.id
_entity.type
_entity.pdbx_description
1 polymer ?
#
loop_
_entity_poly.entity_id
_entity_poly.type
_entity_poly.pdbx_seq_one_letter_code
_entity_poly.pdbx_strand_id
1 'polypeptide(L)'
;MSDFIETHLPCPCGESSDAFSLDKEGNGFCFSCNKPYNKSEINKSNLVSEKPKQETQPHKYLKDVDLDFGYIAQRGIPSEIMEMYNVRTAIYENTAIQVRFPYPSGAEKVRTIPNKTFFYLGDVTKAKYDLFGRDKFDPGSYPVITITEGEFDALAVRTMLGKETASVSVPSSSAVHKTLKEQWDYLNSFDKIVVCFDNDEPGRKAAEEAARLFDYNKIFFVNMTRFKDANEYLLAQEVTEFRKLWYAARRFQPEGVISSFKDLAERLHEDENTFLATYPLEALQTHLHGLYRGKVVVFKGPEGIGKQLANTTPIPTPTGWTTMGNLVKGDIILGADGKPTKIIEITNDQMVDCYEVSFEDGTFVIAGGPHKWKVYDDDGQEHIKTTEEIYTNERDTGYRVPLPSAMNFTYKKLLIDPYILGYWLGDGHSYSRNIYVGDQDKAAFEKNTGGFIESCVEKNGNYIYKPVYPHSYFKKLGLIGD
;
A
#
# COMPACT_ATOMS: atom_id res chain seq x y z
N MET A 1 -12.53 25.29 -6.31
CA MET A 1 -12.19 25.17 -7.74
C MET A 1 -12.22 26.57 -8.30
N SER A 2 -11.10 27.03 -8.85
CA SER A 2 -11.04 28.33 -9.53
C SER A 2 -12.00 28.31 -10.72
N ASP A 3 -12.78 29.37 -10.89
CA ASP A 3 -13.64 29.52 -12.06
C ASP A 3 -12.77 29.61 -13.32
N PHE A 4 -13.03 28.73 -14.29
CA PHE A 4 -12.40 28.82 -15.61
C PHE A 4 -13.00 30.00 -16.38
N ILE A 5 -12.14 30.88 -16.90
CA ILE A 5 -12.52 32.09 -17.64
C ILE A 5 -12.39 31.92 -19.15
N GLU A 6 -11.49 31.05 -19.62
CA GLU A 6 -11.36 30.68 -21.03
C GLU A 6 -11.61 29.18 -21.14
N THR A 7 -12.57 28.78 -21.96
CA THR A 7 -12.96 27.37 -22.16
C THR A 7 -12.91 27.01 -23.64
N HIS A 8 -12.81 25.72 -23.95
CA HIS A 8 -12.77 25.20 -25.32
C HIS A 8 -11.50 25.54 -26.11
N LEU A 9 -10.36 25.50 -25.44
CA LEU A 9 -9.04 25.67 -26.05
C LEU A 9 -8.46 24.31 -26.50
N PRO A 10 -7.53 24.30 -27.46
CA PRO A 10 -6.75 23.11 -27.77
C PRO A 10 -5.84 22.71 -26.61
N CYS A 11 -5.72 21.41 -26.36
CA CYS A 11 -4.79 20.88 -25.36
C CYS A 11 -3.35 21.21 -25.76
N PRO A 12 -2.50 21.68 -24.84
CA PRO A 12 -1.05 21.80 -25.08
C PRO A 12 -0.38 20.48 -25.48
N CYS A 13 -1.00 19.34 -25.13
CA CYS A 13 -0.58 18.00 -25.50
C CYS A 13 -0.95 17.56 -26.93
N GLY A 14 -1.82 18.29 -27.62
CA GLY A 14 -2.33 17.92 -28.95
C GLY A 14 -3.43 16.84 -28.96
N GLU A 15 -3.81 16.24 -27.82
CA GLU A 15 -4.83 15.17 -27.78
C GLU A 15 -6.27 15.65 -28.01
N SER A 16 -6.55 16.95 -27.86
CA SER A 16 -7.88 17.51 -28.05
C SER A 16 -7.80 18.92 -28.61
N SER A 17 -8.75 19.26 -29.47
CA SER A 17 -8.89 20.58 -30.07
C SER A 17 -9.69 21.58 -29.25
N ASP A 18 -10.44 21.13 -28.23
CA ASP A 18 -11.47 21.93 -27.56
C ASP A 18 -11.82 21.48 -26.13
N ALA A 19 -11.01 20.64 -25.49
CA ALA A 19 -11.24 20.18 -24.12
C ALA A 19 -10.32 20.85 -23.07
N PHE A 20 -9.62 21.93 -23.40
CA PHE A 20 -8.75 22.66 -22.47
C PHE A 20 -9.40 23.96 -21.96
N SER A 21 -9.20 24.29 -20.68
CA SER A 21 -9.73 25.49 -20.03
C SER A 21 -8.69 26.17 -19.15
N LEU A 22 -8.70 27.50 -19.07
CA LEU A 22 -7.82 28.33 -18.24
C LEU A 22 -8.60 29.04 -17.14
N ASP A 23 -8.02 29.11 -15.95
CA ASP A 23 -8.51 29.91 -14.84
C ASP A 23 -7.95 31.34 -14.84
N LYS A 24 -8.46 32.17 -13.92
CA LYS A 24 -8.07 33.57 -13.76
C LYS A 24 -6.58 33.79 -13.46
N GLU A 25 -5.91 32.79 -12.91
CA GLU A 25 -4.49 32.83 -12.56
C GLU A 25 -3.61 32.42 -13.75
N GLY A 26 -4.21 31.85 -14.79
CA GLY A 26 -3.57 31.38 -16.01
C GLY A 26 -3.13 29.92 -15.93
N ASN A 27 -3.61 29.17 -14.93
CA ASN A 27 -3.43 27.72 -14.87
C ASN A 27 -4.51 27.05 -15.72
N GLY A 28 -4.17 25.91 -16.31
CA GLY A 28 -5.05 25.20 -17.23
C GLY A 28 -5.39 23.80 -16.79
N PHE A 29 -6.51 23.28 -17.28
CA PHE A 29 -6.90 21.90 -17.11
C PHE A 29 -7.49 21.36 -18.41
N CYS A 30 -7.06 20.16 -18.83
CA CYS A 30 -7.62 19.47 -19.99
C CYS A 30 -8.55 18.35 -19.55
N PHE A 31 -9.82 18.42 -19.95
CA PHE A 31 -10.84 17.40 -19.62
C PHE A 31 -10.74 16.13 -20.47
N SER A 32 -10.03 16.19 -21.61
CA SER A 32 -9.80 15.01 -22.46
C SER A 32 -8.65 14.15 -21.93
N CYS A 33 -7.49 14.76 -21.64
CA CYS A 33 -6.31 14.03 -21.14
C CYS A 33 -6.23 13.99 -19.61
N ASN A 34 -7.17 14.66 -18.92
CA ASN A 34 -7.29 14.73 -17.47
C ASN A 34 -6.02 15.23 -16.74
N LYS A 35 -5.29 16.17 -17.37
CA LYS A 35 -4.04 16.74 -16.82
C LYS A 35 -4.19 18.23 -16.50
N PRO A 36 -3.69 18.68 -15.33
CA PRO A 36 -3.46 20.09 -15.06
C PRO A 36 -2.20 20.59 -15.77
N TYR A 37 -2.18 21.88 -16.08
CA TYR A 37 -1.06 22.58 -16.71
C TYR A 37 -0.80 23.88 -15.95
N ASN A 38 0.45 24.11 -15.55
CA ASN A 38 0.81 25.37 -14.91
C ASN A 38 0.95 26.48 -15.95
N LYS A 39 0.76 27.73 -15.54
CA LYS A 39 0.93 28.91 -16.41
C LYS A 39 2.25 28.93 -17.20
N SER A 40 3.34 28.39 -16.63
CA SER A 40 4.66 28.31 -17.26
C SER A 40 4.75 27.28 -18.39
N GLU A 41 3.88 26.27 -18.40
CA GLU A 41 3.85 25.19 -19.39
C GLU A 41 2.94 25.51 -20.58
N ILE A 42 2.22 26.63 -20.50
CA ILE A 42 1.19 27.03 -21.45
C ILE A 42 1.75 28.11 -22.37
N ASN A 43 2.12 27.73 -23.59
CA ASN A 43 2.48 28.71 -24.61
C ASN A 43 1.21 29.33 -25.22
N LYS A 44 0.90 30.57 -24.81
CA LYS A 44 -0.29 31.31 -25.28
C LYS A 44 -0.36 31.49 -26.80
N SER A 45 0.77 31.47 -27.51
CA SER A 45 0.78 31.55 -28.98
C SER A 45 0.18 30.32 -29.66
N ASN A 46 0.18 29.16 -28.99
CA ASN A 46 -0.31 27.90 -29.53
C ASN A 46 -1.76 27.61 -29.13
N LEU A 47 -2.37 28.47 -28.31
CA LEU A 47 -3.76 28.36 -27.87
C LEU A 47 -4.75 29.01 -28.84
N VAL A 48 -4.28 29.44 -30.02
CA VAL A 48 -5.14 30.06 -31.04
C VAL A 48 -5.88 28.96 -31.79
N SER A 49 -7.17 28.81 -31.51
CA SER A 49 -8.05 28.03 -32.37
C SER A 49 -8.19 28.75 -33.73
N GLU A 50 -7.72 28.15 -34.83
CA GLU A 50 -8.02 28.59 -36.21
C GLU A 50 -9.48 28.33 -36.64
N LYS A 51 -10.37 27.99 -35.70
CA LYS A 51 -11.80 28.12 -35.99
C LYS A 51 -12.09 29.63 -36.01
N PRO A 52 -12.69 30.17 -37.09
CA PRO A 52 -13.15 31.55 -37.06
C PRO A 52 -13.95 31.71 -35.78
N LYS A 53 -13.58 32.70 -34.95
CA LYS A 53 -14.52 33.27 -34.00
C LYS A 53 -15.70 33.70 -34.86
N GLN A 54 -16.71 32.84 -34.99
CA GLN A 54 -18.05 33.36 -35.08
C GLN A 54 -18.11 34.25 -33.85
N GLU A 55 -18.11 35.56 -34.07
CA GLU A 55 -18.61 36.49 -33.09
C GLU A 55 -19.92 35.88 -32.63
N THR A 56 -19.93 35.25 -31.46
CA THR A 56 -21.15 35.05 -30.72
C THR A 56 -21.52 36.46 -30.28
N GLN A 57 -22.04 37.24 -31.23
CA GLN A 57 -23.06 38.21 -30.92
C GLN A 57 -24.04 37.42 -30.05
N PRO A 58 -24.31 37.84 -28.80
CA PRO A 58 -25.32 37.18 -27.99
C PRO A 58 -26.56 37.11 -28.87
N HIS A 59 -26.93 35.91 -29.31
CA HIS A 59 -27.90 35.75 -30.39
C HIS A 59 -29.14 36.52 -30.01
N LYS A 60 -29.34 37.63 -30.72
CA LYS A 60 -30.43 38.58 -30.58
C LYS A 60 -31.73 37.98 -31.14
N TYR A 61 -31.92 36.69 -30.92
CA TYR A 61 -33.15 35.99 -31.27
C TYR A 61 -34.03 35.97 -30.02
N LEU A 62 -34.97 36.91 -30.04
CA LEU A 62 -36.29 36.80 -29.40
C LEU A 62 -36.35 37.06 -27.88
N LYS A 63 -35.55 38.00 -27.35
CA LYS A 63 -35.92 38.65 -26.08
C LYS A 63 -37.05 39.67 -26.26
N ASP A 64 -37.23 40.20 -27.48
CA ASP A 64 -38.14 41.31 -27.80
C ASP A 64 -39.18 40.96 -28.89
N VAL A 65 -39.40 39.67 -29.15
CA VAL A 65 -40.44 39.21 -30.09
C VAL A 65 -41.46 38.42 -29.30
N ASP A 66 -42.73 38.80 -29.44
CA ASP A 66 -43.84 38.07 -28.85
C ASP A 66 -43.89 36.71 -29.53
N LEU A 67 -43.53 35.68 -28.76
CA LEU A 67 -43.49 34.31 -29.24
C LEU A 67 -44.76 33.62 -28.78
N ASP A 68 -45.47 33.00 -29.71
CA ASP A 68 -46.57 32.13 -29.36
C ASP A 68 -46.01 30.85 -28.74
N PHE A 69 -46.43 30.59 -27.49
CA PHE A 69 -46.08 29.37 -26.78
C PHE A 69 -47.27 28.42 -26.79
N GLY A 70 -47.00 27.17 -27.13
CA GLY A 70 -47.97 26.09 -27.05
C GLY A 70 -47.36 24.80 -26.53
N TYR A 71 -48.23 23.86 -26.13
CA TYR A 71 -47.86 22.49 -25.83
C TYR A 71 -47.92 21.68 -27.11
N ILE A 72 -46.77 21.57 -27.79
CA ILE A 72 -46.69 20.95 -29.11
C ILE A 72 -46.06 19.57 -28.97
N ALA A 73 -46.73 18.57 -29.53
CA ALA A 73 -46.17 17.23 -29.64
C ALA A 73 -44.88 17.26 -30.47
N GLN A 74 -43.79 16.70 -29.94
CA GLN A 74 -42.51 16.59 -30.63
C GLN A 74 -41.73 15.41 -30.08
N ARG A 75 -40.85 14.84 -30.90
CA ARG A 75 -40.01 13.69 -30.52
C ARG A 75 -40.80 12.49 -30.01
N GLY A 76 -41.99 12.25 -30.58
CA GLY A 76 -42.90 11.17 -30.17
C GLY A 76 -43.64 11.42 -28.85
N ILE A 77 -43.41 12.54 -28.18
CA ILE A 77 -44.06 12.89 -26.91
C ILE A 77 -45.39 13.62 -27.22
N PRO A 78 -46.53 13.13 -26.71
CA PRO A 78 -47.84 13.76 -26.89
C PRO A 78 -47.95 15.15 -26.24
N SER A 79 -48.82 16.02 -26.77
CA SER A 79 -49.07 17.36 -26.23
C SER A 79 -49.57 17.35 -24.78
N GLU A 80 -50.30 16.31 -24.38
CA GLU A 80 -50.81 16.15 -23.02
C GLU A 80 -49.67 15.94 -22.01
N ILE A 81 -48.60 15.25 -22.42
CA ILE A 81 -47.41 15.06 -21.58
C ILE A 81 -46.59 16.35 -21.51
N MET A 82 -46.48 17.08 -22.62
CA MET A 82 -45.86 18.41 -22.64
C MET A 82 -46.58 19.36 -21.68
N GLU A 83 -47.91 19.38 -21.73
CA GLU A 83 -48.75 20.18 -20.83
C GLU A 83 -48.59 19.76 -19.36
N MET A 84 -48.60 18.44 -19.09
CA MET A 84 -48.40 17.91 -17.73
C MET A 84 -47.10 18.42 -17.09
N TYR A 85 -46.00 18.47 -17.87
CA TYR A 85 -44.71 18.97 -17.39
C TYR A 85 -44.53 20.49 -17.58
N ASN A 86 -45.53 21.19 -18.11
CA ASN A 86 -45.47 22.60 -18.50
C ASN A 86 -44.31 22.91 -19.48
N VAL A 87 -43.98 21.96 -20.35
CA VAL A 87 -42.94 22.12 -21.38
C VAL A 87 -43.54 22.84 -22.57
N ARG A 88 -43.06 24.07 -22.81
CA ARG A 88 -43.63 24.96 -23.82
C ARG A 88 -42.72 25.06 -25.03
N THR A 89 -43.30 24.97 -26.21
CA THR A 89 -42.59 25.18 -27.47
C THR A 89 -42.98 26.52 -28.03
N ALA A 90 -41.99 27.34 -28.36
CA ALA A 90 -42.22 28.60 -29.05
C ALA A 90 -42.33 28.37 -30.56
N ILE A 91 -43.34 28.96 -31.17
CA ILE A 91 -43.54 29.01 -32.61
C ILE A 91 -43.20 30.41 -33.11
N TYR A 92 -42.42 30.48 -34.16
CA TYR A 92 -42.20 31.69 -34.93
C TYR A 92 -42.44 31.37 -36.40
N GLU A 93 -43.33 32.10 -37.06
CA GLU A 93 -43.69 31.87 -38.48
C GLU A 93 -44.03 30.40 -38.78
N ASN A 94 -44.92 29.78 -37.99
CA ASN A 94 -45.33 28.37 -38.07
C ASN A 94 -44.19 27.34 -37.89
N THR A 95 -43.01 27.77 -37.43
CA THR A 95 -41.86 26.90 -37.19
C THR A 95 -41.53 26.86 -35.70
N ALA A 96 -41.34 25.66 -35.16
CA ALA A 96 -40.87 25.48 -33.79
C ALA A 96 -39.40 25.89 -33.70
N ILE A 97 -39.11 26.87 -32.84
CA ILE A 97 -37.77 27.49 -32.75
C ILE A 97 -37.04 27.16 -31.44
N GLN A 98 -37.77 26.99 -30.34
CA GLN A 98 -37.19 26.65 -29.04
C GLN A 98 -38.19 25.90 -28.17
N VAL A 99 -37.66 25.11 -27.24
CA VAL A 99 -38.41 24.36 -26.24
C VAL A 99 -37.94 24.80 -24.86
N ARG A 100 -38.89 25.07 -23.95
CA ARG A 100 -38.62 25.52 -22.59
C ARG A 100 -39.04 24.46 -21.58
N PHE A 101 -38.11 24.07 -20.74
CA PHE A 101 -38.27 23.12 -19.65
C PHE A 101 -38.26 23.88 -18.31
N PRO A 102 -39.42 24.08 -17.67
CA PRO A 102 -39.48 24.77 -16.39
C PRO A 102 -39.00 23.85 -15.26
N TYR A 103 -38.25 24.43 -14.32
CA TYR A 103 -37.81 23.77 -13.10
C TYR A 103 -38.58 24.34 -11.90
N PRO A 104 -38.81 23.54 -10.83
CA PRO A 104 -39.48 24.02 -9.62
C PRO A 104 -38.79 25.23 -8.96
N SER A 105 -37.48 25.36 -9.12
CA SER A 105 -36.69 26.53 -8.70
C SER A 105 -37.11 27.86 -9.36
N GLY A 106 -37.94 27.82 -10.41
CA GLY A 106 -38.40 28.99 -11.16
C GLY A 106 -37.55 29.32 -12.39
N ALA A 107 -36.46 28.60 -12.63
CA ALA A 107 -35.69 28.73 -13.86
C ALA A 107 -36.28 27.89 -15.00
N GLU A 108 -36.02 28.30 -16.24
CA GLU A 108 -36.36 27.52 -17.43
C GLU A 108 -35.10 27.20 -18.21
N LYS A 109 -34.86 25.91 -18.47
CA LYS A 109 -33.84 25.51 -19.44
C LYS A 109 -34.44 25.59 -20.83
N VAL A 110 -33.79 26.35 -21.71
CA VAL A 110 -34.23 26.56 -23.08
C VAL A 110 -33.32 25.80 -24.01
N ARG A 111 -33.92 25.01 -24.90
CA ARG A 111 -33.24 24.35 -26.01
C ARG A 111 -33.64 25.00 -27.32
N THR A 112 -32.68 25.52 -28.07
CA THR A 112 -32.94 25.98 -29.45
C THR A 112 -33.05 24.78 -30.38
N ILE A 113 -34.05 24.79 -31.27
CA ILE A 113 -34.27 23.69 -32.22
C ILE A 113 -33.25 23.71 -33.36
N PRO A 114 -32.93 24.87 -33.99
CA PRO A 114 -31.99 24.91 -35.12
C PRO A 114 -30.58 24.46 -34.75
N ASN A 115 -30.05 24.93 -33.62
CA ASN A 115 -28.64 24.74 -33.26
C ASN A 115 -28.44 23.73 -32.13
N LYS A 116 -29.52 23.21 -31.53
CA LYS A 116 -29.48 22.32 -30.35
C LYS A 116 -28.70 22.90 -29.17
N THR A 117 -28.64 24.23 -29.05
CA THR A 117 -27.95 24.90 -27.94
C THR A 117 -28.86 25.03 -26.73
N PHE A 118 -28.25 25.01 -25.53
CA PHE A 118 -28.95 25.09 -24.26
C PHE A 118 -28.53 26.34 -23.48
N PHE A 119 -29.49 27.03 -22.87
CA PHE A 119 -29.25 28.13 -21.93
C PHE A 119 -30.36 28.19 -20.88
N TYR A 120 -30.14 28.91 -19.78
CA TYR A 120 -31.14 29.09 -18.73
C TYR A 120 -31.74 30.49 -18.76
N LEU A 121 -33.03 30.58 -18.48
CA LEU A 121 -33.74 31.82 -18.13
C LEU A 121 -34.09 31.78 -16.63
N GLY A 122 -34.02 32.92 -15.93
CA GLY A 122 -34.29 33.02 -14.50
C GLY A 122 -33.06 32.82 -13.61
N ASP A 123 -33.28 32.52 -12.32
CA ASP A 123 -32.20 32.32 -11.34
C ASP A 123 -31.57 30.94 -11.49
N VAL A 124 -30.43 30.90 -12.17
CA VAL A 124 -29.71 29.68 -12.52
C VAL A 124 -29.04 29.02 -11.31
N THR A 125 -28.83 29.76 -10.21
CA THR A 125 -28.06 29.25 -9.06
C THR A 125 -28.78 28.11 -8.34
N LYS A 126 -30.11 28.18 -8.27
CA LYS A 126 -30.98 27.15 -7.67
C LYS A 126 -31.37 26.05 -8.65
N ALA A 127 -31.42 26.36 -9.95
CA ALA A 127 -31.82 25.42 -10.99
C ALA A 127 -30.76 24.35 -11.27
N LYS A 128 -29.48 24.67 -11.03
CA LYS A 128 -28.34 23.83 -11.39
C LYS A 128 -28.35 22.44 -10.72
N TYR A 129 -29.09 22.27 -9.63
CA TYR A 129 -29.16 21.03 -8.85
C TYR A 129 -30.61 20.65 -8.46
N ASP A 130 -31.59 21.22 -9.17
CA ASP A 130 -32.99 20.83 -9.03
C ASP A 130 -33.33 19.74 -10.05
N LEU A 131 -34.36 18.95 -9.78
CA LEU A 131 -34.84 17.90 -10.68
C LEU A 131 -35.97 18.44 -11.55
N PHE A 132 -35.86 18.24 -12.86
CA PHE A 132 -36.96 18.53 -13.77
C PHE A 132 -38.12 17.57 -13.49
N GLY A 133 -39.34 18.11 -13.39
CA GLY A 133 -40.55 17.33 -13.14
C GLY A 133 -40.82 16.99 -11.66
N ARG A 134 -39.96 17.40 -10.72
CA ARG A 134 -40.14 17.14 -9.28
C ARG A 134 -41.45 17.74 -8.73
N ASP A 135 -41.87 18.90 -9.23
CA ASP A 135 -43.13 19.56 -8.86
C ASP A 135 -44.38 18.84 -9.40
N LYS A 136 -44.22 17.82 -10.25
CA LYS A 136 -45.33 17.04 -10.81
C LYS A 136 -45.68 15.81 -10.00
N PHE A 137 -44.82 15.42 -9.05
CA PHE A 137 -44.96 14.21 -8.26
C PHE A 137 -44.63 14.51 -6.80
N ASP A 138 -45.63 14.41 -5.93
CA ASP A 138 -45.43 14.56 -4.49
C ASP A 138 -44.46 13.48 -3.96
N PRO A 139 -43.70 13.75 -2.87
CA PRO A 139 -42.83 12.76 -2.26
C PRO A 139 -43.58 11.45 -1.95
N GLY A 140 -43.07 10.32 -2.41
CA GLY A 140 -43.67 9.00 -2.19
C GLY A 140 -45.03 8.77 -2.89
N SER A 141 -45.44 9.65 -3.80
CA SER A 141 -46.73 9.51 -4.53
C SER A 141 -46.82 8.30 -5.45
N TYR A 142 -45.67 7.72 -5.81
CA TYR A 142 -45.55 6.49 -6.59
C TYR A 142 -44.62 5.51 -5.86
N PRO A 143 -44.77 4.19 -6.08
CA PRO A 143 -43.84 3.20 -5.54
C PRO A 143 -42.44 3.31 -6.17
N VAL A 144 -42.36 3.82 -7.41
CA VAL A 144 -41.11 3.93 -8.16
C VAL A 144 -40.92 5.34 -8.69
N ILE A 145 -39.70 5.86 -8.59
CA ILE A 145 -39.24 7.05 -9.30
C ILE A 145 -38.15 6.67 -10.30
N THR A 146 -38.26 7.15 -11.53
CA THR A 146 -37.28 6.95 -12.60
C THR A 146 -36.57 8.26 -12.88
N ILE A 147 -35.23 8.22 -12.87
CA ILE A 147 -34.35 9.37 -13.08
C ILE A 147 -33.63 9.19 -14.42
N THR A 148 -33.79 10.14 -15.33
CA THR A 148 -33.12 10.16 -16.64
C THR A 148 -32.05 11.24 -16.73
N GLU A 149 -31.18 11.17 -17.75
CA GLU A 149 -30.11 12.16 -17.96
C GLU A 149 -30.65 13.48 -18.54
N GLY A 150 -31.62 13.41 -19.45
CA GLY A 150 -32.20 14.57 -20.12
C GLY A 150 -33.70 14.75 -19.85
N GLU A 151 -34.19 15.97 -20.06
CA GLU A 151 -35.60 16.31 -19.86
C GLU A 151 -36.51 15.55 -20.83
N PHE A 152 -36.15 15.47 -22.12
CA PHE A 152 -36.94 14.71 -23.09
C PHE A 152 -37.04 13.22 -22.73
N ASP A 153 -36.03 12.64 -22.10
CA ASP A 153 -36.06 11.25 -21.63
C ASP A 153 -37.05 11.08 -20.50
N ALA A 154 -37.15 12.03 -19.57
CA ALA A 154 -38.16 11.98 -18.51
C ALA A 154 -39.58 12.01 -19.09
N LEU A 155 -39.83 12.86 -20.08
CA LEU A 155 -41.12 12.88 -20.78
C LEU A 155 -41.36 11.59 -21.57
N ALA A 156 -40.32 11.03 -22.19
CA ALA A 156 -40.43 9.77 -22.94
C ALA A 156 -40.74 8.58 -22.02
N VAL A 157 -40.06 8.46 -20.88
CA VAL A 157 -40.35 7.48 -19.83
C VAL A 157 -41.79 7.62 -19.36
N ARG A 158 -42.26 8.85 -19.10
CA ARG A 158 -43.66 9.07 -18.69
C ARG A 158 -44.65 8.67 -19.79
N THR A 159 -44.33 8.96 -21.04
CA THR A 159 -45.15 8.57 -22.20
C THR A 159 -45.26 7.05 -22.31
N MET A 160 -44.15 6.33 -22.11
CA MET A 160 -44.08 4.88 -22.27
C MET A 160 -44.66 4.09 -21.09
N LEU A 161 -44.40 4.55 -19.86
CA LEU A 161 -44.73 3.81 -18.63
C LEU A 161 -45.96 4.36 -17.89
N GLY A 162 -46.41 5.58 -18.22
CA GLY A 162 -47.57 6.20 -17.61
C GLY A 162 -47.48 6.20 -16.07
N LYS A 163 -48.47 5.60 -15.41
CA LYS A 163 -48.61 5.59 -13.95
C LYS A 163 -47.71 4.58 -13.21
N GLU A 164 -46.82 3.88 -13.91
CA GLU A 164 -45.92 2.91 -13.26
C GLU A 164 -44.78 3.57 -12.48
N THR A 165 -44.44 4.81 -12.83
CA THR A 165 -43.34 5.55 -12.21
C THR A 165 -43.61 7.06 -12.20
N ALA A 166 -43.13 7.73 -11.15
CA ALA A 166 -42.79 9.14 -11.24
C ALA A 166 -41.56 9.28 -12.16
N SER A 167 -41.52 10.29 -13.02
CA SER A 167 -40.43 10.43 -14.01
C SER A 167 -39.83 11.82 -13.95
N VAL A 168 -38.54 11.89 -13.65
CA VAL A 168 -37.77 13.12 -13.44
C VAL A 168 -36.44 13.04 -14.17
N SER A 169 -35.79 14.18 -14.43
CA SER A 169 -34.43 14.19 -14.97
C SER A 169 -33.49 15.08 -14.18
N VAL A 170 -32.20 14.76 -14.24
CA VAL A 170 -31.14 15.68 -13.81
C VAL A 170 -30.97 16.81 -14.84
N PRO A 171 -30.40 17.96 -14.44
CA PRO A 171 -30.20 19.09 -15.34
C PRO A 171 -29.03 18.88 -16.32
N SER A 172 -28.05 18.05 -15.97
CA SER A 172 -26.96 17.58 -16.82
C SER A 172 -26.26 16.37 -16.18
N SER A 173 -25.58 15.54 -16.99
CA SER A 173 -24.75 14.42 -16.50
C SER A 173 -23.67 14.87 -15.51
N SER A 174 -23.06 16.03 -15.74
CA SER A 174 -22.05 16.60 -14.84
C SER A 174 -22.58 17.08 -13.48
N ALA A 175 -23.91 17.23 -13.33
CA ALA A 175 -24.55 17.70 -12.12
C ALA A 175 -25.17 16.57 -11.28
N VAL A 176 -25.07 15.31 -11.73
CA VAL A 176 -25.77 14.15 -11.14
C VAL A 176 -25.50 14.02 -9.65
N HIS A 177 -24.23 13.85 -9.25
CA HIS A 177 -23.90 13.63 -7.83
C HIS A 177 -24.46 14.73 -6.91
N LYS A 178 -24.32 15.99 -7.32
CA LYS A 178 -24.77 17.13 -6.50
C LYS A 178 -26.30 17.28 -6.50
N THR A 179 -26.94 17.10 -7.64
CA THR A 179 -28.41 17.12 -7.77
C THR A 179 -29.04 16.03 -6.90
N LEU A 180 -28.56 14.79 -7.00
CA LEU A 180 -29.10 13.67 -6.23
C LEU A 180 -28.86 13.85 -4.72
N LYS A 181 -27.74 14.45 -4.32
CA LYS A 181 -27.44 14.77 -2.93
C LYS A 181 -28.35 15.88 -2.38
N GLU A 182 -28.60 16.93 -3.14
CA GLU A 182 -29.50 18.02 -2.73
C GLU A 182 -30.97 17.58 -2.70
N GLN A 183 -31.36 16.68 -3.60
CA GLN A 183 -32.72 16.13 -3.69
C GLN A 183 -32.89 14.80 -2.97
N TRP A 184 -31.98 14.46 -2.06
CA TRP A 184 -31.92 13.13 -1.43
C TRP A 184 -33.19 12.79 -0.66
N ASP A 185 -33.71 13.70 0.17
CA ASP A 185 -34.94 13.49 0.95
C ASP A 185 -36.15 13.21 0.04
N TYR A 186 -36.25 13.94 -1.07
CA TYR A 186 -37.30 13.75 -2.06
C TYR A 186 -37.18 12.38 -2.73
N LEU A 187 -36.01 12.02 -3.24
CA LEU A 187 -35.80 10.76 -3.96
C LEU A 187 -35.95 9.55 -3.04
N ASN A 188 -35.48 9.65 -1.79
CA ASN A 188 -35.54 8.57 -0.83
C ASN A 188 -36.96 8.33 -0.25
N SER A 189 -37.90 9.24 -0.50
CA SER A 189 -39.32 9.07 -0.13
C SER A 189 -40.03 7.97 -0.95
N PHE A 190 -39.46 7.57 -2.09
CA PHE A 190 -39.98 6.50 -2.95
C PHE A 190 -39.42 5.13 -2.51
N ASP A 191 -40.17 4.05 -2.73
CA ASP A 191 -39.74 2.68 -2.36
C ASP A 191 -38.60 2.18 -3.25
N LYS A 192 -38.65 2.54 -4.54
CA LYS A 192 -37.66 2.14 -5.55
C LYS A 192 -37.23 3.34 -6.40
N ILE A 193 -35.91 3.46 -6.61
CA ILE A 193 -35.27 4.46 -7.45
C ILE A 193 -34.67 3.73 -8.66
N VAL A 194 -35.12 4.09 -9.85
CA VAL A 194 -34.63 3.53 -11.12
C VAL A 194 -33.85 4.59 -11.87
N VAL A 195 -32.56 4.34 -12.12
CA VAL A 195 -31.69 5.20 -12.90
C VAL A 195 -31.67 4.71 -14.35
N CYS A 196 -31.99 5.61 -15.27
CA CYS A 196 -32.09 5.35 -16.71
C CYS A 196 -31.28 6.42 -17.46
N PHE A 197 -29.95 6.35 -17.32
CA PHE A 197 -29.00 7.24 -18.00
C PHE A 197 -28.51 6.64 -19.31
N ASP A 198 -27.85 7.47 -20.13
CA ASP A 198 -27.26 7.04 -21.39
C ASP A 198 -26.26 5.89 -21.14
N ASN A 199 -26.20 4.94 -22.06
CA ASN A 199 -25.28 3.80 -21.95
C ASN A 199 -23.85 4.12 -22.42
N ASP A 200 -23.41 5.38 -22.25
CA ASP A 200 -22.06 5.83 -22.56
C ASP A 200 -21.20 5.93 -21.29
N GLU A 201 -19.90 6.18 -21.47
CA GLU A 201 -18.96 6.25 -20.34
C GLU A 201 -19.33 7.32 -19.30
N PRO A 202 -19.73 8.56 -19.68
CA PRO A 202 -20.28 9.54 -18.75
C PRO A 202 -21.53 9.06 -18.01
N GLY A 203 -22.52 8.49 -18.70
CA GLY A 203 -23.76 8.00 -18.11
C GLY A 203 -23.53 6.86 -17.11
N ARG A 204 -22.60 5.95 -17.42
CA ARG A 204 -22.19 4.87 -16.51
C ARG A 204 -21.54 5.40 -15.23
N LYS A 205 -20.62 6.38 -15.33
CA LYS A 205 -20.02 7.02 -14.14
C LYS A 205 -21.06 7.76 -13.30
N ALA A 206 -21.97 8.48 -13.94
CA ALA A 206 -23.07 9.15 -13.26
C ALA A 206 -23.96 8.16 -12.51
N ALA A 207 -24.23 7.00 -13.12
CA ALA A 207 -24.96 5.90 -12.51
C ALA A 207 -24.25 5.33 -11.27
N GLU A 208 -22.93 5.12 -11.35
CA GLU A 208 -22.12 4.68 -10.20
C GLU A 208 -22.15 5.70 -9.05
N GLU A 209 -22.05 7.00 -9.35
CA GLU A 209 -22.14 8.07 -8.36
C GLU A 209 -23.51 8.11 -7.70
N ALA A 210 -24.59 7.87 -8.46
CA ALA A 210 -25.95 7.75 -7.93
C ALA A 210 -26.08 6.54 -6.99
N ALA A 211 -25.51 5.39 -7.37
CA ALA A 211 -25.58 4.17 -6.57
C ALA A 211 -24.99 4.32 -5.16
N ARG A 212 -23.94 5.14 -5.02
CA ARG A 212 -23.25 5.37 -3.73
C ARG A 212 -24.07 6.21 -2.74
N LEU A 213 -25.12 6.90 -3.19
CA LEU A 213 -25.89 7.84 -2.36
C LEU A 213 -27.12 7.20 -1.69
N PHE A 214 -27.61 6.08 -2.21
CA PHE A 214 -28.85 5.47 -1.76
C PHE A 214 -28.64 4.05 -1.22
N ASP A 215 -29.62 3.54 -0.48
CA ASP A 215 -29.62 2.14 -0.05
C ASP A 215 -29.57 1.21 -1.26
N TYR A 216 -28.66 0.23 -1.22
CA TYR A 216 -28.49 -0.78 -2.26
C TYR A 216 -29.79 -1.50 -2.62
N ASN A 217 -30.71 -1.67 -1.68
CA ASN A 217 -32.00 -2.32 -1.91
C ASN A 217 -33.01 -1.44 -2.64
N LYS A 218 -32.81 -0.12 -2.65
CA LYS A 218 -33.71 0.85 -3.26
C LYS A 218 -33.28 1.26 -4.68
N ILE A 219 -31.99 1.21 -5.03
CA ILE A 219 -31.49 1.74 -6.30
C ILE A 219 -31.26 0.66 -7.38
N PHE A 220 -31.77 0.93 -8.57
CA PHE A 220 -31.77 0.01 -9.73
C PHE A 220 -31.38 0.75 -10.99
N PHE A 221 -30.83 0.04 -11.98
CA PHE A 221 -30.30 0.58 -13.21
C PHE A 221 -30.93 -0.13 -14.41
N VAL A 222 -31.44 0.67 -15.34
CA VAL A 222 -31.92 0.18 -16.63
C VAL A 222 -30.72 0.04 -17.56
N ASN A 223 -30.46 -1.18 -18.03
CA ASN A 223 -29.44 -1.40 -19.06
C ASN A 223 -30.10 -1.33 -20.44
N MET A 224 -29.96 -0.18 -21.10
CA MET A 224 -30.48 0.04 -22.45
C MET A 224 -29.52 -0.55 -23.49
N THR A 225 -29.99 -1.53 -24.27
CA THR A 225 -29.13 -2.29 -25.20
C THR A 225 -29.26 -1.90 -26.66
N ARG A 226 -30.45 -1.46 -27.10
CA ARG A 226 -30.74 -1.20 -28.53
C ARG A 226 -30.57 0.26 -28.94
N PHE A 227 -30.99 1.20 -28.10
CA PHE A 227 -30.94 2.63 -28.36
C PHE A 227 -30.22 3.38 -27.26
N LYS A 228 -29.79 4.60 -27.56
CA LYS A 228 -28.93 5.41 -26.69
C LYS A 228 -29.67 5.86 -25.42
N ASP A 229 -30.90 6.35 -25.60
CA ASP A 229 -31.68 7.00 -24.56
C ASP A 229 -33.17 6.58 -24.63
N ALA A 230 -33.95 6.98 -23.63
CA ALA A 230 -35.37 6.61 -23.56
C ALA A 230 -36.21 7.28 -24.67
N ASN A 231 -35.83 8.49 -25.11
CA ASN A 231 -36.54 9.17 -26.20
C ASN A 231 -36.38 8.44 -27.55
N GLU A 232 -35.22 7.84 -27.81
CA GLU A 232 -34.99 7.02 -29.00
C GLU A 232 -35.85 5.75 -29.01
N TYR A 233 -36.04 5.07 -27.86
CA TYR A 233 -36.99 3.95 -27.78
C TYR A 233 -38.43 4.38 -28.13
N LEU A 234 -38.85 5.55 -27.65
CA LEU A 234 -40.17 6.09 -27.97
C LEU A 234 -40.32 6.42 -29.45
N LEU A 235 -39.31 7.06 -30.06
CA LEU A 235 -39.29 7.38 -31.49
C LEU A 235 -39.30 6.14 -32.38
N ALA A 236 -38.62 5.08 -31.96
CA ALA A 236 -38.61 3.79 -32.62
C ALA A 236 -39.91 2.98 -32.41
N GLN A 237 -40.85 3.48 -31.61
CA GLN A 237 -42.09 2.79 -31.20
C GLN A 237 -41.82 1.45 -30.47
N GLU A 238 -40.67 1.32 -29.83
CA GLU A 238 -40.20 0.11 -29.12
C GLU A 238 -40.59 0.14 -27.63
N VAL A 239 -41.81 0.62 -27.35
CA VAL A 239 -42.33 0.85 -25.99
C VAL A 239 -42.36 -0.44 -25.17
N THR A 240 -42.80 -1.54 -25.80
CA THR A 240 -42.85 -2.86 -25.16
C THR A 240 -41.48 -3.34 -24.73
N GLU A 241 -40.45 -3.06 -25.53
CA GLU A 241 -39.08 -3.46 -25.22
C GLU A 241 -38.49 -2.61 -24.11
N PHE A 242 -38.68 -1.28 -24.16
CA PHE A 242 -38.27 -0.39 -23.07
C PHE A 242 -38.90 -0.80 -21.73
N ARG A 243 -40.20 -1.12 -21.74
CA ARG A 243 -40.92 -1.56 -20.53
C ARG A 243 -40.34 -2.87 -19.96
N LYS A 244 -39.97 -3.83 -20.82
CA LYS A 244 -39.26 -5.05 -20.36
C LYS A 244 -37.93 -4.72 -19.71
N LEU A 245 -37.13 -3.85 -20.32
CA LEU A 245 -35.83 -3.43 -19.77
C LEU A 245 -35.99 -2.73 -18.43
N TRP A 246 -37.00 -1.86 -18.29
CA TRP A 246 -37.31 -1.17 -17.04
C TRP A 246 -37.71 -2.13 -15.92
N TYR A 247 -38.55 -3.12 -16.21
CA TYR A 247 -38.89 -4.17 -15.23
C TYR A 247 -37.71 -5.07 -14.89
N ALA A 248 -36.81 -5.31 -15.86
CA ALA A 248 -35.58 -6.08 -15.69
C ALA A 248 -34.42 -5.26 -15.11
N ALA A 249 -34.66 -4.02 -14.68
CA ALA A 249 -33.63 -3.16 -14.08
C ALA A 249 -32.95 -3.87 -12.92
N ARG A 250 -31.61 -3.86 -12.92
CA ARG A 250 -30.78 -4.60 -11.96
C ARG A 250 -30.24 -3.66 -10.89
N ARG A 251 -29.98 -4.18 -9.69
CA ARG A 251 -29.29 -3.41 -8.65
C ARG A 251 -27.86 -3.13 -9.10
N PHE A 252 -27.34 -1.96 -8.76
CA PHE A 252 -25.92 -1.68 -8.98
C PHE A 252 -25.10 -2.49 -8.01
N GLN A 253 -24.28 -3.39 -8.54
CA GLN A 253 -23.38 -4.22 -7.78
C GLN A 253 -22.01 -3.53 -7.77
N PRO A 254 -21.55 -3.01 -6.62
CA PRO A 254 -20.20 -2.48 -6.51
C PRO A 254 -19.20 -3.56 -6.91
N GLU A 255 -18.11 -3.17 -7.57
CA GLU A 255 -17.02 -4.09 -7.89
C GLU A 255 -16.57 -4.85 -6.62
N GLY A 256 -16.56 -6.18 -6.70
CA GLY A 256 -16.09 -7.07 -5.62
C GLY A 256 -17.18 -7.70 -4.73
N VAL A 257 -18.46 -7.32 -4.86
CA VAL A 257 -19.55 -7.98 -4.11
C VAL A 257 -20.11 -9.13 -4.93
N ILE A 258 -20.07 -10.36 -4.42
CA ILE A 258 -20.70 -11.54 -5.05
C ILE A 258 -22.12 -11.67 -4.51
N SER A 259 -23.13 -11.55 -5.37
CA SER A 259 -24.55 -11.51 -4.94
C SER A 259 -25.37 -12.73 -5.36
N SER A 260 -24.84 -13.62 -6.21
CA SER A 260 -25.51 -14.86 -6.60
C SER A 260 -24.59 -16.07 -6.50
N PHE A 261 -25.18 -17.24 -6.21
CA PHE A 261 -24.46 -18.52 -6.22
C PHE A 261 -23.88 -18.86 -7.61
N LYS A 262 -24.49 -18.35 -8.68
CA LYS A 262 -24.01 -18.54 -10.04
C LYS A 262 -22.70 -17.77 -10.27
N ASP A 263 -22.64 -16.50 -9.88
CA ASP A 263 -21.42 -15.68 -10.00
C ASP A 263 -20.29 -16.23 -9.12
N LEU A 264 -20.64 -16.76 -7.95
CA LEU A 264 -19.68 -17.45 -7.08
C LEU A 264 -19.12 -18.71 -7.76
N ALA A 265 -19.99 -19.54 -8.35
CA ALA A 265 -19.58 -20.77 -9.02
C ALA A 265 -18.68 -20.47 -10.24
N GLU A 266 -19.05 -19.50 -11.07
CA GLU A 266 -18.24 -19.09 -12.22
C GLU A 266 -16.84 -18.63 -11.78
N ARG A 267 -16.76 -17.82 -10.71
CA ARG A 267 -15.47 -17.31 -10.19
C ARG A 267 -14.65 -18.36 -9.43
N LEU A 268 -15.28 -19.37 -8.84
CA LEU A 268 -14.60 -20.53 -8.25
C LEU A 268 -13.98 -21.44 -9.32
N HIS A 269 -14.51 -21.42 -10.54
CA HIS A 269 -13.98 -22.18 -11.68
C HIS A 269 -12.89 -21.42 -12.46
N GLU A 270 -12.73 -20.12 -12.21
CA GLU A 270 -11.55 -19.35 -12.66
C GLU A 270 -10.34 -19.76 -11.82
N ASP A 271 -9.74 -20.89 -12.19
CA ASP A 271 -8.55 -21.42 -11.55
C ASP A 271 -7.34 -20.59 -11.98
N GLU A 272 -7.13 -19.44 -11.34
CA GLU A 272 -5.85 -18.73 -11.45
C GLU A 272 -4.81 -19.59 -10.74
N ASN A 273 -3.93 -20.23 -11.51
CA ASN A 273 -2.75 -20.89 -10.96
C ASN A 273 -1.87 -19.84 -10.26
N THR A 274 -2.13 -19.67 -8.97
CA THR A 274 -1.47 -18.66 -8.14
C THR A 274 -0.17 -19.17 -7.55
N PHE A 275 0.22 -20.41 -7.82
CA PHE A 275 1.46 -20.99 -7.32
C PHE A 275 2.68 -20.28 -7.92
N LEU A 276 3.60 -19.86 -7.06
CA LEU A 276 4.81 -19.12 -7.42
C LEU A 276 6.06 -19.99 -7.29
N ALA A 277 6.26 -20.61 -6.13
CA ALA A 277 7.48 -21.38 -5.83
C ALA A 277 7.32 -22.29 -4.61
N THR A 278 8.23 -23.23 -4.42
CA THR A 278 8.34 -24.08 -3.22
C THR A 278 9.27 -23.48 -2.17
N TYR A 279 9.06 -23.80 -0.90
CA TYR A 279 10.01 -23.50 0.16
C TYR A 279 11.26 -24.37 0.05
N PRO A 280 12.46 -23.82 0.34
CA PRO A 280 13.71 -24.57 0.28
C PRO A 280 13.85 -25.60 1.41
N LEU A 281 13.11 -25.44 2.51
CA LEU A 281 13.08 -26.39 3.64
C LEU A 281 11.90 -27.35 3.46
N GLU A 282 12.18 -28.66 3.40
CA GLU A 282 11.18 -29.71 3.19
C GLU A 282 10.05 -29.66 4.23
N ALA A 283 10.38 -29.40 5.50
CA ALA A 283 9.40 -29.25 6.57
C ALA A 283 8.43 -28.09 6.30
N LEU A 284 8.94 -26.94 5.84
CA LEU A 284 8.10 -25.79 5.50
C LEU A 284 7.26 -26.08 4.25
N GLN A 285 7.85 -26.70 3.22
CA GLN A 285 7.11 -27.04 2.00
C GLN A 285 5.96 -28.01 2.30
N THR A 286 6.18 -28.99 3.18
CA THR A 286 5.16 -29.98 3.56
C THR A 286 3.99 -29.35 4.32
N HIS A 287 4.25 -28.36 5.17
CA HIS A 287 3.21 -27.74 6.02
C HIS A 287 2.55 -26.52 5.38
N LEU A 288 3.26 -25.81 4.50
CA LEU A 288 2.79 -24.55 3.90
C LEU A 288 2.43 -24.69 2.42
N HIS A 289 2.77 -25.82 1.79
CA HIS A 289 2.43 -26.21 0.41
C HIS A 289 2.93 -25.29 -0.71
N GLY A 290 3.73 -24.26 -0.38
CA GLY A 290 4.38 -23.37 -1.33
C GLY A 290 3.94 -21.92 -1.20
N LEU A 291 4.50 -21.08 -2.06
CA LEU A 291 4.25 -19.65 -2.13
C LEU A 291 3.17 -19.39 -3.17
N TYR A 292 2.15 -18.60 -2.80
CA TYR A 292 1.02 -18.30 -3.68
C TYR A 292 0.83 -16.79 -3.80
N ARG A 293 0.45 -16.32 -4.99
CA ARG A 293 0.10 -14.93 -5.28
C ARG A 293 -1.06 -14.48 -4.38
N GLY A 294 -0.95 -13.29 -3.80
CA GLY A 294 -1.96 -12.72 -2.89
C GLY A 294 -1.83 -13.15 -1.43
N LYS A 295 -0.95 -14.11 -1.10
CA LYS A 295 -0.61 -14.44 0.30
C LYS A 295 0.58 -13.62 0.76
N VAL A 296 0.52 -13.11 1.99
CA VAL A 296 1.63 -12.44 2.65
C VAL A 296 2.36 -13.45 3.53
N VAL A 297 3.64 -13.66 3.25
CA VAL A 297 4.53 -14.53 4.04
C VAL A 297 5.56 -13.65 4.72
N VAL A 298 5.61 -13.70 6.05
CA VAL A 298 6.54 -12.90 6.86
C VAL A 298 7.65 -13.80 7.38
N PHE A 299 8.89 -13.50 7.00
CA PHE A 299 10.08 -14.10 7.60
C PHE A 299 10.62 -13.17 8.70
N LYS A 300 10.71 -13.67 9.92
CA LYS A 300 11.26 -12.94 11.06
C LYS A 300 12.37 -13.75 11.71
N GLY A 301 13.49 -13.10 11.98
CA GLY A 301 14.57 -13.63 12.80
C GLY A 301 14.97 -12.60 13.86
N PRO A 302 15.58 -13.03 14.98
CA PRO A 302 16.24 -12.12 15.91
C PRO A 302 17.44 -11.43 15.24
N GLU A 303 17.81 -10.25 15.74
CA GLU A 303 19.04 -9.58 15.31
C GLU A 303 20.26 -10.46 15.63
N GLY A 304 21.20 -10.55 14.67
CA GLY A 304 22.49 -11.21 14.88
C GLY A 304 22.64 -12.64 14.34
N ILE A 305 21.71 -13.13 13.53
CA ILE A 305 21.84 -14.38 12.76
C ILE A 305 22.63 -14.15 11.45
N GLY A 306 23.49 -15.10 11.05
CA GLY A 306 24.22 -15.06 9.78
C GLY A 306 25.51 -14.23 9.75
N LYS A 307 26.24 -14.17 10.87
CA LYS A 307 27.52 -13.42 10.98
C LYS A 307 28.71 -14.29 10.55
N GLN A 308 29.67 -13.70 9.84
CA GLN A 308 30.77 -14.44 9.21
C GLN A 308 32.08 -14.24 9.97
N LEU A 309 32.80 -15.32 10.20
CA LEU A 309 34.22 -15.33 10.56
C LEU A 309 34.95 -16.22 9.55
N ALA A 310 36.27 -16.09 9.44
CA ALA A 310 37.04 -16.96 8.56
C ALA A 310 36.86 -18.45 8.94
N ASN A 311 36.86 -19.32 7.94
CA ASN A 311 36.71 -20.77 8.14
C ASN A 311 37.85 -21.38 8.98
N THR A 312 38.99 -20.70 9.07
CA THR A 312 40.14 -21.07 9.90
C THR A 312 40.03 -20.60 11.34
N THR A 313 39.04 -19.77 11.70
CA THR A 313 38.90 -19.24 13.06
C THR A 313 38.73 -20.38 14.08
N PRO A 314 39.60 -20.45 15.11
CA PRO A 314 39.47 -21.45 16.16
C PRO A 314 38.19 -21.25 16.98
N ILE A 315 37.42 -22.32 17.18
CA ILE A 315 36.19 -22.33 17.97
C ILE A 315 36.33 -23.31 19.13
N PRO A 316 36.08 -22.87 20.39
CA PRO A 316 36.13 -23.74 21.54
C PRO A 316 34.93 -24.69 21.58
N THR A 317 35.20 -25.94 21.91
CA THR A 317 34.22 -27.00 22.16
C THR A 317 34.40 -27.52 23.59
N PRO A 318 33.40 -28.19 24.19
CA PRO A 318 33.56 -28.77 25.52
C PRO A 318 34.73 -29.75 25.65
N THR A 319 35.24 -30.30 24.55
CA THR A 319 36.31 -31.32 24.55
C THR A 319 37.68 -30.81 24.07
N GLY A 320 37.75 -29.59 23.53
CA GLY A 320 38.96 -29.02 22.92
C GLY A 320 38.64 -27.90 21.94
N TRP A 321 39.41 -27.79 20.86
CA TRP A 321 39.24 -26.76 19.83
C TRP A 321 39.00 -27.38 18.47
N THR A 322 38.19 -26.71 17.65
CA THR A 322 38.02 -26.98 16.22
C THR A 322 38.13 -25.66 15.45
N THR A 323 37.82 -25.64 14.16
CA THR A 323 37.73 -24.41 13.36
C THR A 323 36.31 -24.19 12.86
N MET A 324 35.96 -22.94 12.57
CA MET A 324 34.65 -22.56 12.04
C MET A 324 34.22 -23.42 10.85
N GLY A 325 35.13 -23.66 9.89
CA GLY A 325 34.85 -24.44 8.68
C GLY A 325 34.74 -25.96 8.87
N ASN A 326 35.17 -26.49 10.01
CA ASN A 326 35.06 -27.92 10.33
C ASN A 326 33.78 -28.26 11.12
N LEU A 327 33.02 -27.25 11.55
CA LEU A 327 31.80 -27.46 12.31
C LEU A 327 30.71 -28.04 11.40
N VAL A 328 29.91 -28.93 11.96
CA VAL A 328 28.72 -29.49 11.30
C VAL A 328 27.48 -29.31 12.18
N LYS A 329 26.30 -29.38 11.55
CA LYS A 329 25.03 -29.37 12.26
C LYS A 329 24.98 -30.50 13.29
N GLY A 330 24.67 -30.15 14.54
CA GLY A 330 24.62 -31.08 15.67
C GLY A 330 25.82 -30.98 16.62
N ASP A 331 26.93 -30.37 16.20
CA ASP A 331 28.10 -30.16 17.06
C ASP A 331 27.78 -29.28 18.27
N ILE A 332 28.61 -29.39 19.32
CA ILE A 332 28.48 -28.62 20.55
C ILE A 332 29.72 -27.73 20.71
N ILE A 333 29.51 -26.42 20.75
CA ILE A 333 30.53 -25.39 20.97
C ILE A 333 30.34 -24.73 22.34
N LEU A 334 31.31 -23.94 22.81
CA LEU A 334 31.14 -23.11 24.00
C LEU A 334 30.72 -21.69 23.60
N GLY A 335 29.61 -21.21 24.17
CA GLY A 335 29.12 -19.85 23.97
C GLY A 335 29.91 -18.81 24.76
N ALA A 336 29.60 -17.52 24.55
CA ALA A 336 30.20 -16.41 25.30
C ALA A 336 29.90 -16.46 26.82
N ASP A 337 28.87 -17.19 27.23
CA ASP A 337 28.55 -17.49 28.63
C ASP A 337 29.36 -18.67 29.20
N GLY A 338 30.27 -19.23 28.39
CA GLY A 338 31.11 -20.37 28.72
C GLY A 338 30.39 -21.72 28.69
N LYS A 339 29.12 -21.80 28.31
CA LYS A 339 28.32 -23.03 28.39
C LYS A 339 28.23 -23.76 27.04
N PRO A 340 28.03 -25.10 27.07
CA PRO A 340 27.77 -25.89 25.86
C PRO A 340 26.53 -25.42 25.10
N THR A 341 26.69 -25.15 23.82
CA THR A 341 25.65 -24.69 22.88
C THR A 341 25.65 -25.58 21.66
N LYS A 342 24.48 -26.11 21.29
CA LYS A 342 24.32 -27.01 20.14
C LYS A 342 24.09 -26.24 18.84
N ILE A 343 24.83 -26.57 17.80
CA ILE A 343 24.63 -26.05 16.44
C ILE A 343 23.38 -26.71 15.84
N ILE A 344 22.37 -25.90 15.56
CA ILE A 344 21.11 -26.37 14.97
C ILE A 344 21.11 -26.30 13.44
N GLU A 345 21.95 -25.44 12.85
CA GLU A 345 22.06 -25.26 11.41
C GLU A 345 23.39 -24.58 11.03
N ILE A 346 23.85 -24.81 9.80
CA ILE A 346 25.01 -24.12 9.21
C ILE A 346 24.60 -23.45 7.91
N THR A 347 25.01 -22.20 7.73
CA THR A 347 24.81 -21.44 6.50
C THR A 347 26.00 -21.64 5.55
N ASN A 348 25.76 -21.61 4.24
CA ASN A 348 26.83 -21.68 3.24
C ASN A 348 27.84 -20.53 3.38
N ASP A 349 29.07 -20.79 2.92
CA ASP A 349 30.12 -19.79 2.80
C ASP A 349 29.64 -18.58 1.98
N GLN A 350 30.01 -17.39 2.43
CA GLN A 350 29.69 -16.13 1.76
C GLN A 350 30.99 -15.43 1.37
N MET A 351 31.06 -14.96 0.12
CA MET A 351 32.20 -14.20 -0.37
C MET A 351 32.02 -12.72 -0.02
N VAL A 352 32.74 -12.26 1.00
CA VAL A 352 32.74 -10.87 1.46
C VAL A 352 34.16 -10.39 1.71
N ASP A 353 34.37 -9.08 1.68
CA ASP A 353 35.63 -8.49 2.12
C ASP A 353 35.86 -8.82 3.60
N CYS A 354 37.07 -9.30 3.90
CA CYS A 354 37.46 -9.73 5.24
C CYS A 354 38.56 -8.83 5.77
N TYR A 355 38.49 -8.54 7.06
CA TYR A 355 39.40 -7.65 7.76
C TYR A 355 40.03 -8.40 8.94
N GLU A 356 41.32 -8.17 9.16
CA GLU A 356 42.01 -8.62 10.36
C GLU A 356 41.72 -7.63 11.49
N VAL A 357 41.05 -8.11 12.54
CA VAL A 357 40.73 -7.35 13.75
C VAL A 357 41.72 -7.75 14.83
N SER A 358 42.66 -6.86 15.14
CA SER A 358 43.71 -7.09 16.15
C SER A 358 43.35 -6.44 17.48
N PHE A 359 43.63 -7.13 18.57
CA PHE A 359 43.37 -6.70 19.94
C PHE A 359 44.67 -6.26 20.64
N GLU A 360 44.54 -5.49 21.73
CA GLU A 360 45.68 -4.96 22.48
C GLU A 360 46.58 -6.06 23.08
N ASP A 361 46.04 -7.25 23.36
CA ASP A 361 46.79 -8.40 23.85
C ASP A 361 47.60 -9.13 22.75
N GLY A 362 47.57 -8.62 21.52
CA GLY A 362 48.25 -9.19 20.36
C GLY A 362 47.50 -10.34 19.68
N THR A 363 46.32 -10.73 20.19
CA THR A 363 45.45 -11.67 19.49
C THR A 363 44.74 -10.98 18.34
N PHE A 364 44.25 -11.77 17.37
CA PHE A 364 43.49 -11.25 16.25
C PHE A 364 42.43 -12.25 15.79
N VAL A 365 41.45 -11.75 15.05
CA VAL A 365 40.48 -12.58 14.33
C VAL A 365 40.14 -11.97 12.98
N ILE A 366 39.93 -12.82 11.98
CA ILE A 366 39.51 -12.40 10.65
C ILE A 366 37.99 -12.44 10.57
N ALA A 367 37.38 -11.27 10.35
CA ALA A 367 35.93 -11.10 10.29
C ALA A 367 35.51 -10.47 8.96
N GLY A 368 34.34 -10.87 8.45
CA GLY A 368 33.75 -10.21 7.28
C GLY A 368 33.37 -8.77 7.59
N GLY A 369 33.38 -7.90 6.57
CA GLY A 369 32.94 -6.50 6.67
C GLY A 369 31.59 -6.34 7.38
N PRO A 370 30.55 -7.09 7.00
CA PRO A 370 29.23 -7.04 7.64
C PRO A 370 29.15 -7.62 9.07
N HIS A 371 30.24 -8.20 9.61
CA HIS A 371 30.22 -8.81 10.94
C HIS A 371 29.96 -7.75 12.01
N LYS A 372 28.89 -7.93 12.79
CA LYS A 372 28.49 -6.97 13.84
C LYS A 372 29.09 -7.29 15.20
N TRP A 373 29.81 -6.32 15.73
CA TRP A 373 30.45 -6.28 17.03
C TRP A 373 29.61 -5.49 18.02
N LYS A 374 29.52 -6.01 19.24
CA LYS A 374 29.15 -5.22 20.40
C LYS A 374 30.44 -4.58 20.93
N VAL A 375 30.50 -3.25 20.94
CA VAL A 375 31.69 -2.51 21.37
C VAL A 375 31.32 -1.42 22.36
N TYR A 376 32.28 -1.04 23.20
CA TYR A 376 32.18 0.07 24.13
C TYR A 376 33.23 1.11 23.77
N ASP A 377 32.84 2.38 23.66
CA ASP A 377 33.78 3.48 23.48
C ASP A 377 34.53 3.81 24.78
N ASP A 378 35.38 4.84 24.74
CA ASP A 378 36.16 5.31 25.89
C ASP A 378 35.28 5.81 27.03
N ASP A 379 34.13 6.40 26.72
CA ASP A 379 33.12 6.85 27.69
C ASP A 379 32.30 5.66 28.27
N GLY A 380 32.48 4.46 27.73
CA GLY A 380 31.79 3.24 28.14
C GLY A 380 30.38 3.10 27.57
N GLN A 381 30.01 3.90 26.57
CA GLN A 381 28.75 3.77 25.87
C GLN A 381 28.79 2.58 24.90
N GLU A 382 27.68 1.83 24.89
CA GLU A 382 27.52 0.63 24.08
C GLU A 382 27.10 0.99 22.64
N HIS A 383 27.78 0.38 21.67
CA HIS A 383 27.46 0.49 20.25
C HIS A 383 27.42 -0.90 19.59
N ILE A 384 26.59 -1.02 18.56
CA ILE A 384 26.62 -2.16 17.63
C ILE A 384 27.13 -1.66 16.29
N LYS A 385 28.34 -2.07 15.90
CA LYS A 385 28.99 -1.66 14.64
C LYS A 385 29.46 -2.86 13.84
N THR A 386 29.46 -2.74 12.53
CA THR A 386 30.07 -3.71 11.62
C THR A 386 31.60 -3.55 11.59
N THR A 387 32.32 -4.60 11.20
CA THR A 387 33.79 -4.53 11.02
C THR A 387 34.17 -3.41 10.04
N GLU A 388 33.41 -3.26 8.96
CA GLU A 388 33.62 -2.21 7.96
C GLU A 388 33.37 -0.80 8.54
N GLU A 389 32.32 -0.60 9.33
CA GLU A 389 32.07 0.68 10.02
C GLU A 389 33.15 1.03 11.04
N ILE A 390 33.72 0.03 11.72
CA ILE A 390 34.85 0.23 12.65
C ILE A 390 36.11 0.60 11.86
N TYR A 391 36.38 -0.08 10.74
CA TYR A 391 37.57 0.15 9.91
C TYR A 391 37.55 1.51 9.20
N THR A 392 36.40 1.90 8.64
CA THR A 392 36.28 3.11 7.80
C THR A 392 36.28 4.42 8.58
N ASN A 393 36.04 4.38 9.89
CA ASN A 393 35.87 5.58 10.70
C ASN A 393 37.15 5.90 11.49
N GLU A 394 38.11 6.58 10.84
CA GLU A 394 39.46 6.89 11.37
C GLU A 394 39.48 7.69 12.69
N ARG A 395 38.33 8.24 13.14
CA ARG A 395 38.21 8.99 14.40
C ARG A 395 37.85 8.14 15.61
N ASP A 396 37.43 6.89 15.42
CA ASP A 396 37.01 6.00 16.51
C ASP A 396 38.12 5.00 16.90
N THR A 397 39.27 5.50 17.32
CA THR A 397 40.34 4.64 17.85
C THR A 397 40.15 4.45 19.35
N GLY A 398 39.33 3.50 19.78
CA GLY A 398 39.06 3.29 21.21
C GLY A 398 38.03 2.22 21.60
N TYR A 399 37.64 1.34 20.67
CA TYR A 399 36.59 0.36 20.97
C TYR A 399 37.10 -0.83 21.79
N ARG A 400 36.37 -1.13 22.86
CA ARG A 400 36.56 -2.32 23.69
C ARG A 400 35.48 -3.34 23.43
N VAL A 401 35.86 -4.61 23.29
CA VAL A 401 34.91 -5.73 23.18
C VAL A 401 34.60 -6.32 24.56
N PRO A 402 33.38 -6.82 24.80
CA PRO A 402 33.07 -7.53 26.05
C PRO A 402 33.89 -8.82 26.17
N LEU A 403 34.46 -9.06 27.35
CA LEU A 403 35.14 -10.31 27.65
C LEU A 403 34.12 -11.44 27.87
N PRO A 404 34.36 -12.65 27.34
CA PRO A 404 33.49 -13.80 27.59
C PRO A 404 33.62 -14.28 29.05
N SER A 405 32.62 -15.03 29.50
CA SER A 405 32.70 -15.77 30.77
C SER A 405 33.70 -16.93 30.66
N ALA A 406 34.16 -17.45 31.81
CA ALA A 406 35.08 -18.58 31.86
C ALA A 406 34.51 -19.80 31.11
N MET A 407 35.29 -20.33 30.18
CA MET A 407 34.89 -21.46 29.33
C MET A 407 34.79 -22.76 30.15
N ASN A 408 33.62 -23.40 30.14
CA ASN A 408 33.37 -24.63 30.87
C ASN A 408 33.74 -25.86 30.03
N PHE A 409 35.02 -26.20 30.03
CA PHE A 409 35.50 -27.42 29.42
C PHE A 409 35.11 -28.66 30.24
N THR A 410 34.98 -29.79 29.55
CA THR A 410 34.83 -31.09 30.19
C THR A 410 36.05 -31.34 31.08
N TYR A 411 35.79 -31.70 32.35
CA TYR A 411 36.87 -32.01 33.29
C TYR A 411 37.80 -33.08 32.71
N LYS A 412 39.08 -32.77 32.65
CA LYS A 412 40.14 -33.72 32.32
C LYS A 412 41.05 -33.86 33.53
N LYS A 413 41.35 -35.10 33.91
CA LYS A 413 42.39 -35.37 34.90
C LYS A 413 43.74 -35.04 34.28
N LEU A 414 44.37 -33.98 34.75
CA LEU A 414 45.68 -33.54 34.29
C LEU A 414 46.79 -34.26 35.05
N LEU A 415 48.00 -34.26 34.47
CA LEU A 415 49.18 -34.84 35.11
C LEU A 415 49.52 -34.10 36.41
N ILE A 416 49.40 -32.78 36.40
CA ILE A 416 49.65 -31.87 37.52
C ILE A 416 48.39 -31.06 37.74
N ASP A 417 48.00 -30.86 38.99
CA ASP A 417 46.89 -29.96 39.32
C ASP A 417 47.18 -28.55 38.78
N PRO A 418 46.24 -27.92 38.03
CA PRO A 418 46.44 -26.60 37.44
C PRO A 418 46.92 -25.54 38.41
N TYR A 419 46.45 -25.60 39.66
CA TYR A 419 46.77 -24.62 40.67
C TYR A 419 48.24 -24.72 41.10
N ILE A 420 48.75 -25.95 41.24
CA ILE A 420 50.17 -26.23 41.52
C ILE A 420 51.05 -25.91 40.33
N LEU A 421 50.59 -26.21 39.12
CA LEU A 421 51.30 -25.84 37.90
C LEU A 421 51.43 -24.32 37.78
N GLY A 422 50.38 -23.56 38.11
CA GLY A 422 50.40 -22.10 38.11
C GLY A 422 51.45 -21.53 39.07
N TYR A 423 51.48 -22.00 40.32
CA TYR A 423 52.53 -21.61 41.27
C TYR A 423 53.94 -21.96 40.79
N TRP A 424 54.11 -23.13 40.17
CA TRP A 424 55.42 -23.51 39.62
C TRP A 424 55.81 -22.65 38.41
N LEU A 425 54.86 -22.20 37.59
CA LEU A 425 55.15 -21.28 36.48
C LEU A 425 55.55 -19.88 36.97
N GLY A 426 55.03 -19.45 38.13
CA GLY A 426 55.41 -18.19 38.75
C GLY A 426 56.76 -18.26 39.49
N ASP A 427 56.92 -19.26 40.34
CA ASP A 427 58.01 -19.32 41.35
C ASP A 427 58.84 -20.62 41.30
N GLY A 428 58.78 -21.35 40.18
CA GLY A 428 59.60 -22.51 39.88
C GLY A 428 60.78 -22.19 38.96
N HIS A 429 61.49 -23.22 38.52
CA HIS A 429 62.56 -23.08 37.53
C HIS A 429 62.76 -24.36 36.71
N SER A 430 63.27 -24.22 35.49
CA SER A 430 63.41 -25.29 34.48
C SER A 430 64.39 -26.43 34.81
N TYR A 431 64.99 -26.44 36.01
CA TYR A 431 65.90 -27.50 36.48
C TYR A 431 65.28 -28.40 37.55
N SER A 432 64.17 -28.00 38.19
CA SER A 432 63.56 -28.79 39.25
C SER A 432 62.05 -28.58 39.34
N ARG A 433 61.35 -29.52 39.98
CA ARG A 433 59.92 -29.39 40.27
C ARG A 433 59.63 -28.52 41.50
N ASN A 434 60.64 -27.91 42.11
CA ASN A 434 60.47 -27.17 43.35
C ASN A 434 59.85 -25.80 43.10
N ILE A 435 59.10 -25.31 44.08
CA ILE A 435 58.46 -24.00 44.11
C ILE A 435 59.09 -23.22 45.27
N TYR A 436 59.55 -22.01 45.01
CA TYR A 436 60.25 -21.17 45.98
C TYR A 436 59.33 -20.08 46.48
N VAL A 437 59.00 -20.11 47.77
CA VAL A 437 58.02 -19.19 48.35
C VAL A 437 58.69 -18.38 49.45
N GLY A 438 58.54 -17.06 49.39
CA GLY A 438 59.02 -16.15 50.44
C GLY A 438 58.17 -16.25 51.72
N ASP A 439 58.71 -15.77 52.84
CA ASP A 439 58.02 -15.82 54.14
C ASP A 439 56.66 -15.10 54.14
N GLN A 440 56.52 -14.03 53.36
CA GLN A 440 55.27 -13.26 53.23
C GLN A 440 54.13 -14.07 52.60
N ASP A 441 54.44 -14.98 51.67
CA ASP A 441 53.44 -15.75 50.90
C ASP A 441 53.21 -17.16 51.47
N LYS A 442 54.05 -17.57 52.44
CA LYS A 442 54.04 -18.92 53.03
C LYS A 442 52.65 -19.36 53.49
N ALA A 443 51.99 -18.53 54.30
CA ALA A 443 50.70 -18.87 54.89
C ALA A 443 49.59 -19.04 53.82
N ALA A 444 49.61 -18.20 52.77
CA ALA A 444 48.66 -18.30 51.66
C ALA A 444 48.95 -19.55 50.81
N PHE A 445 50.23 -19.82 50.53
CA PHE A 445 50.66 -20.98 49.78
C PHE A 445 50.27 -22.28 50.48
N GLU A 446 50.63 -22.46 51.75
CA GLU A 446 50.34 -23.70 52.51
C GLU A 446 48.83 -23.94 52.65
N LYS A 447 48.03 -22.89 52.86
CA LYS A 447 46.57 -22.97 52.94
C LYS A 447 45.96 -23.54 51.65
N ASN A 448 46.48 -23.14 50.49
CA ASN A 448 45.89 -23.50 49.21
C ASN A 448 46.52 -24.75 48.57
N THR A 449 47.70 -25.20 49.04
CA THR A 449 48.47 -26.28 48.39
C THR A 449 48.75 -27.50 49.27
N GLY A 450 48.35 -27.50 50.55
CA GLY A 450 48.74 -28.52 51.53
C GLY A 450 48.50 -29.98 51.12
N GLY A 451 47.48 -30.29 50.30
CA GLY A 451 47.21 -31.64 49.78
C GLY A 451 48.12 -32.08 48.62
N PHE A 452 48.97 -31.19 48.11
CA PHE A 452 49.76 -31.39 46.91
C PHE A 452 51.27 -31.25 47.14
N ILE A 453 51.72 -31.10 48.39
CA ILE A 453 53.13 -30.94 48.74
C ILE A 453 53.67 -32.22 49.40
N GLU A 454 54.82 -32.70 48.93
CA GLU A 454 55.55 -33.86 49.45
C GLU A 454 56.46 -33.48 50.62
N SER A 455 57.18 -32.36 50.50
CA SER A 455 58.13 -31.89 51.51
C SER A 455 58.38 -30.39 51.39
N CYS A 456 58.76 -29.76 52.50
CA CYS A 456 59.22 -28.37 52.54
C CYS A 456 60.60 -28.30 53.23
N VAL A 457 61.51 -27.48 52.69
CA VAL A 457 62.82 -27.18 53.29
C VAL A 457 62.99 -25.67 53.36
N GLU A 458 63.34 -25.16 54.54
CA GLU A 458 63.70 -23.75 54.71
C GLU A 458 65.20 -23.55 54.41
N LYS A 459 65.52 -22.57 53.56
CA LYS A 459 66.90 -22.22 53.21
C LYS A 459 67.02 -20.72 52.99
N ASN A 460 67.89 -20.07 53.75
CA ASN A 460 68.20 -18.63 53.64
C ASN A 460 66.94 -17.73 53.69
N GLY A 461 65.96 -18.05 54.54
CA GLY A 461 64.72 -17.27 54.69
C GLY A 461 63.65 -17.51 53.62
N ASN A 462 63.87 -18.46 52.70
CA ASN A 462 62.87 -18.92 51.73
C ASN A 462 62.44 -20.36 52.02
N TYR A 463 61.22 -20.70 51.62
CA TYR A 463 60.65 -22.03 51.75
C TYR A 463 60.62 -22.72 50.38
N ILE A 464 61.28 -23.86 50.29
CA ILE A 464 61.37 -24.65 49.07
C ILE A 464 60.38 -25.81 49.19
N TYR A 465 59.27 -25.71 48.45
CA TYR A 465 58.22 -26.71 48.43
C TYR A 465 58.41 -27.67 47.26
N LYS A 466 58.34 -28.96 47.56
CA LYS A 466 58.40 -30.05 46.57
C LYS A 466 56.99 -30.60 46.36
N PRO A 467 56.37 -30.43 45.18
CA PRO A 467 55.05 -30.98 44.90
C PRO A 467 55.05 -32.52 44.92
N VAL A 468 53.92 -33.15 45.24
CA VAL A 468 53.75 -34.61 45.17
C VAL A 468 53.89 -35.18 43.76
N TYR A 469 53.70 -34.35 42.73
CA TYR A 469 53.79 -34.74 41.32
C TYR A 469 55.23 -35.05 40.91
N PRO A 470 55.52 -36.26 40.40
CA PRO A 470 56.88 -36.69 40.10
C PRO A 470 57.53 -35.82 39.03
N HIS A 471 58.86 -35.71 39.09
CA HIS A 471 59.65 -34.92 38.13
C HIS A 471 59.38 -35.31 36.67
N SER A 472 59.09 -36.58 36.41
CA SER A 472 58.71 -37.10 35.09
C SER A 472 57.45 -36.44 34.49
N TYR A 473 56.53 -35.92 35.32
CA TYR A 473 55.33 -35.26 34.81
C TYR A 473 55.64 -33.89 34.24
N PHE A 474 56.52 -33.12 34.90
CA PHE A 474 56.99 -31.83 34.40
C PHE A 474 57.78 -31.99 33.10
N LYS A 475 58.61 -33.05 32.99
CA LYS A 475 59.29 -33.42 31.74
C LYS A 475 58.31 -33.78 30.62
N LYS A 476 57.29 -34.60 30.90
CA LYS A 476 56.25 -34.95 29.91
C LYS A 476 55.49 -33.73 29.39
N LEU A 477 55.39 -32.66 30.18
CA LEU A 477 54.79 -31.39 29.80
C LEU A 477 55.78 -30.43 29.12
N GLY A 478 57.04 -30.81 28.95
CA GLY A 478 58.09 -29.97 28.35
C GLY A 478 58.50 -28.76 29.20
N LEU A 479 58.19 -28.77 30.50
CA LEU A 479 58.40 -27.62 31.40
C LEU A 479 59.83 -27.56 31.97
N ILE A 480 60.47 -28.71 32.08
CA ILE A 480 61.82 -28.87 32.64
C ILE A 480 62.68 -29.58 31.60
N GLY A 481 63.94 -29.18 31.49
CA GLY A 481 64.90 -29.82 30.60
C GLY A 481 65.17 -31.30 30.93
N ASP A 482 65.76 -32.01 29.98
CA ASP A 482 66.14 -33.42 30.12
C ASP A 482 67.25 -33.67 31.15
#